data_AF-A0AAN8W025-F1
#
_entry.id   AF-A0AAN8W025-F1
#
_cell.length_a   1.000
_cell.length_b   1.000
_cell.length_c   1.000
_cell.angle_alpha   90.00
_cell.angle_beta   90.00
_cell.angle_gamma   90.00
#
_symmetry.space_group_name_H-M   'P 1'
#
loop_
_entity.id
_entity.type
_entity.pdbx_description
1 polymer ?
#
loop_
_entity_poly.entity_id
_entity_poly.type
_entity_poly.pdbx_seq_one_letter_code
_entity_poly.pdbx_strand_id
1 'polypeptide(L)'
;MSQRLGPDVREGKRRQFNYIGRLLRDAEPELMDALIQALKDGDQSKLQSLSSSRASDFDDYDGNESEDAEDDDEEEVSQEQIEIAARWFDGLVNRDSGITNEVYSVHSIEFDRQELRKLVRKVQLLQDEPAEMEDELDEESAALVGSKKALTRFLHSLAMQLATE
;
A
#
# COMPACT_ATOMS: atom_id res chain seq x y z
N MET A 1 15.40 -30.13 -28.77
CA MET A 1 15.18 -29.52 -30.10
C MET A 1 14.56 -28.15 -29.90
N SER A 2 15.22 -27.06 -30.30
CA SER A 2 14.70 -25.70 -30.06
C SER A 2 13.66 -25.36 -31.13
N GLN A 3 12.38 -25.31 -30.76
CA GLN A 3 11.31 -24.83 -31.65
C GLN A 3 11.59 -23.38 -32.03
N ARG A 4 11.86 -23.14 -33.32
CA ARG A 4 12.10 -21.79 -33.86
C ARG A 4 10.78 -21.04 -33.85
N LEU A 5 10.66 -20.11 -32.90
CA LEU A 5 9.52 -19.20 -32.81
C LEU A 5 9.51 -18.27 -34.03
N GLY A 6 8.31 -18.02 -34.56
CA GLY A 6 8.10 -17.06 -35.64
C GLY A 6 8.58 -15.65 -35.26
N PRO A 7 8.85 -14.77 -36.23
CA PRO A 7 9.41 -13.44 -36.00
C PRO A 7 8.63 -12.61 -34.97
N ASP A 8 7.30 -12.68 -35.03
CA ASP A 8 6.40 -11.94 -34.14
C ASP A 8 6.40 -12.49 -32.70
N VAL A 9 6.40 -13.81 -32.56
CA VAL A 9 6.54 -14.49 -31.26
C VAL A 9 7.91 -14.22 -30.64
N ARG A 10 8.95 -14.09 -31.47
CA ARG A 10 10.30 -13.72 -31.01
C ARG A 10 10.34 -12.30 -30.46
N GLU A 11 9.68 -11.36 -31.12
CA GLU A 11 9.59 -9.98 -30.65
C GLU A 11 8.76 -9.87 -29.37
N GLY A 12 7.64 -10.61 -29.27
CA GLY A 12 6.86 -10.72 -28.03
C GLY A 12 7.68 -11.26 -26.87
N LYS A 13 8.42 -12.37 -27.06
CA LYS A 13 9.31 -12.92 -26.03
C LYS A 13 10.43 -11.95 -25.67
N ARG A 14 11.03 -11.26 -26.65
CA ARG A 14 12.07 -10.25 -26.40
C ARG A 14 11.56 -9.13 -25.49
N ARG A 15 10.33 -8.64 -25.73
CA ARG A 15 9.68 -7.63 -24.90
C ARG A 15 9.38 -8.13 -23.49
N GLN A 16 8.93 -9.38 -23.36
CA GLN A 16 8.69 -10.01 -22.06
C GLN A 16 9.99 -10.12 -21.24
N PHE A 17 11.07 -10.61 -21.85
CA PHE A 17 12.37 -10.68 -21.17
C PHE A 17 12.90 -9.30 -20.79
N ASN A 18 12.72 -8.28 -21.63
CA ASN A 18 13.09 -6.90 -21.29
C ASN A 18 12.25 -6.32 -20.15
N TYR A 19 10.96 -6.68 -20.06
CA TYR A 19 10.11 -6.26 -18.95
C TYR A 19 10.53 -6.94 -17.64
N ILE A 20 10.71 -8.26 -17.66
CA ILE A 20 11.18 -9.03 -16.51
C ILE A 20 12.56 -8.53 -16.05
N GLY A 21 13.49 -8.31 -16.98
CA GLY A 21 14.82 -7.79 -16.66
C GLY A 21 14.79 -6.39 -16.04
N ARG A 22 13.82 -5.54 -16.39
CA ARG A 22 13.63 -4.25 -15.71
C ARG A 22 13.10 -4.42 -14.30
N LEU A 23 12.17 -5.34 -14.06
CA LEU A 23 11.63 -5.63 -12.73
C LEU A 23 12.68 -6.22 -11.78
N LEU A 24 13.60 -7.02 -12.32
CA LEU A 24 14.65 -7.68 -11.54
C LEU A 24 15.90 -6.80 -11.34
N ARG A 25 15.89 -5.54 -11.78
CA ARG A 25 17.07 -4.66 -11.71
C ARG A 25 17.52 -4.40 -10.27
N ASP A 26 16.55 -4.29 -9.36
CA ASP A 26 16.78 -3.98 -7.95
C ASP A 26 16.61 -5.22 -7.06
N ALA A 27 16.50 -6.41 -7.66
CA ALA A 27 16.42 -7.66 -6.93
C ALA A 27 17.82 -8.10 -6.47
N GLU A 28 17.90 -8.67 -5.26
CA GLU A 28 19.13 -9.26 -4.73
C GLU A 28 19.43 -10.60 -5.41
N PRO A 29 20.52 -10.72 -6.20
CA PRO A 29 20.79 -11.92 -6.98
C PRO A 29 21.12 -13.12 -6.09
N GLU A 30 21.76 -12.91 -4.94
CA GLU A 30 22.12 -13.97 -4.00
C GLU A 30 20.88 -14.62 -3.37
N LEU A 31 19.89 -13.82 -2.98
CA LEU A 31 18.61 -14.31 -2.47
C LEU A 31 17.83 -15.07 -3.56
N MET A 32 17.83 -14.55 -4.79
CA MET A 32 17.17 -15.19 -5.92
C MET A 32 17.75 -16.58 -6.21
N ASP A 33 19.08 -16.70 -6.22
CA ASP A 33 19.76 -17.98 -6.40
C ASP A 33 19.47 -18.95 -5.24
N ALA A 34 19.44 -18.46 -4.00
CA ALA A 34 19.12 -19.28 -2.83
C ALA A 34 17.68 -19.82 -2.88
N LEU A 35 16.71 -18.99 -3.31
CA LEU A 35 15.30 -19.38 -3.50
C LEU A 35 15.14 -20.39 -4.64
N ILE A 36 15.81 -20.19 -5.77
CA ILE A 36 15.79 -21.12 -6.90
C ILE A 36 16.36 -22.48 -6.48
N GLN A 37 17.47 -22.48 -5.73
CA GLN A 37 18.11 -23.72 -5.29
C GLN A 37 17.23 -24.46 -4.26
N ALA A 38 16.66 -23.75 -3.29
CA ALA A 38 15.74 -24.35 -2.31
C ALA A 38 14.48 -24.95 -2.99
N LEU A 39 13.93 -24.27 -4.00
CA LEU A 39 12.81 -24.78 -4.79
C LEU A 39 13.19 -26.04 -5.58
N LYS A 40 14.39 -26.05 -6.17
CA LYS A 40 14.91 -27.19 -6.93
C LYS A 40 15.15 -28.41 -6.04
N ASP A 41 15.61 -28.19 -4.82
CA ASP A 41 15.90 -29.25 -3.85
C ASP A 41 14.67 -29.69 -3.04
N GLY A 42 13.53 -28.97 -3.18
CA GLY A 42 12.30 -29.24 -2.44
C GLY A 42 12.40 -28.90 -0.94
N ASP A 43 13.37 -28.07 -0.56
CA ASP A 43 13.64 -27.70 0.83
C ASP A 43 12.67 -26.61 1.30
N GLN A 44 11.49 -27.05 1.73
CA GLN A 44 10.42 -26.19 2.23
C GLN A 44 10.84 -25.38 3.46
N SER A 45 11.66 -25.94 4.34
CA SER A 45 12.14 -25.24 5.54
C SER A 45 13.05 -24.08 5.18
N LYS A 46 13.94 -24.26 4.20
CA LYS A 46 14.80 -23.20 3.68
C LYS A 46 14.02 -22.13 2.91
N LEU A 47 13.00 -22.52 2.16
CA LEU A 47 12.08 -21.54 1.53
C LEU A 47 11.37 -20.70 2.58
N GLN A 48 10.85 -21.32 3.63
CA GLN A 48 10.20 -20.61 4.74
C GLN A 48 11.20 -19.68 5.43
N SER A 49 12.43 -20.11 5.74
CA SER A 49 13.41 -19.23 6.39
C SER A 49 13.81 -18.04 5.51
N LEU A 50 13.98 -18.25 4.20
CA LEU A 50 14.33 -17.19 3.25
C LEU A 50 13.15 -16.23 3.02
N SER A 51 11.92 -16.75 3.03
CA SER A 51 10.70 -15.95 2.95
C SER A 51 10.46 -15.15 4.24
N SER A 52 10.71 -15.74 5.42
CA SER A 52 10.58 -15.09 6.72
C SER A 52 11.71 -14.09 6.98
N SER A 53 12.91 -14.32 6.45
CA SER A 53 13.99 -13.32 6.47
C SER A 53 13.61 -12.03 5.75
N ARG A 54 12.69 -12.12 4.77
CA ARG A 54 12.09 -10.98 4.09
C ARG A 54 10.71 -10.63 4.64
N ALA A 55 10.11 -11.40 5.54
CA ALA A 55 8.94 -10.92 6.28
C ALA A 55 9.33 -9.71 7.13
N SER A 56 10.59 -9.61 7.61
CA SER A 56 11.10 -8.39 8.24
C SER A 56 11.48 -7.25 7.28
N ASP A 57 11.59 -7.48 5.95
CA ASP A 57 11.94 -6.45 4.93
C ASP A 57 10.82 -6.25 3.88
N PHE A 58 9.71 -6.96 4.02
CA PHE A 58 8.44 -6.75 3.32
C PHE A 58 7.32 -6.38 4.30
N ASP A 59 7.57 -6.50 5.61
CA ASP A 59 6.98 -5.61 6.63
C ASP A 59 7.62 -4.22 6.65
N ASP A 60 8.61 -3.90 5.81
CA ASP A 60 9.05 -2.50 5.62
C ASP A 60 8.24 -1.79 4.50
N TYR A 61 7.07 -2.35 4.16
CA TYR A 61 5.89 -1.57 3.79
C TYR A 61 4.66 -2.03 4.61
N ASP A 62 4.90 -2.48 5.83
CA ASP A 62 3.97 -2.38 6.95
C ASP A 62 4.54 -1.34 7.94
N GLY A 63 3.72 -0.89 8.88
CA GLY A 63 3.97 0.18 9.84
C GLY A 63 5.43 0.60 10.05
N ASN A 64 5.82 1.74 9.45
CA ASN A 64 6.59 2.70 10.22
C ASN A 64 5.67 3.14 11.39
N GLU A 65 5.68 2.33 12.45
CA GLU A 65 5.70 2.84 13.81
C GLU A 65 6.87 3.82 13.88
N SER A 66 6.66 5.04 13.37
CA SER A 66 7.31 6.17 13.99
C SER A 66 6.73 6.18 15.38
N GLU A 67 7.52 5.61 16.30
CA GLU A 67 7.70 6.14 17.63
C GLU A 67 7.33 7.62 17.61
N ASP A 68 6.29 7.94 18.36
CA ASP A 68 6.15 9.20 19.09
C ASP A 68 6.81 10.41 18.43
N ALA A 69 6.33 10.76 17.23
CA ALA A 69 6.27 12.15 16.88
C ALA A 69 4.88 12.59 17.33
N GLU A 70 4.80 13.06 18.59
CA GLU A 70 4.02 14.27 18.87
C GLU A 70 4.57 15.37 17.93
N ASP A 71 4.18 15.26 16.66
CA ASP A 71 4.32 16.34 15.71
C ASP A 71 3.16 17.28 16.03
N ASP A 72 3.41 18.08 17.06
CA ASP A 72 2.81 19.37 17.35
C ASP A 72 3.11 20.37 16.22
N ASP A 73 3.07 19.93 14.97
CA ASP A 73 2.92 20.80 13.82
C ASP A 73 1.41 21.09 13.71
N GLU A 74 0.94 21.91 14.66
CA GLU A 74 -0.18 22.82 14.44
C GLU A 74 0.21 23.82 13.34
N GLU A 75 0.51 23.34 12.13
CA GLU A 75 0.39 24.18 10.93
C GLU A 75 -1.05 24.71 10.98
N GLU A 76 -1.26 26.04 10.89
CA GLU A 76 -2.58 26.68 10.98
C GLU A 76 -3.51 26.13 9.90
N VAL A 77 -4.14 24.99 10.20
CA VAL A 77 -5.12 24.38 9.33
C VAL A 77 -6.36 25.24 9.42
N SER A 78 -6.84 25.73 8.29
CA SER A 78 -8.12 26.39 8.28
C SER A 78 -9.20 25.37 8.68
N GLN A 79 -10.15 25.83 9.49
CA GLN A 79 -11.32 25.04 9.88
C GLN A 79 -12.02 24.41 8.66
N GLU A 80 -11.99 25.09 7.51
CA GLU A 80 -12.55 24.61 6.24
C GLU A 80 -11.81 23.37 5.70
N GLN A 81 -10.48 23.32 5.81
CA GLN A 81 -9.68 22.17 5.36
C GLN A 81 -9.92 20.95 6.26
N ILE A 82 -10.06 21.17 7.57
CA ILE A 82 -10.44 20.12 8.54
C ILE A 82 -11.80 19.54 8.17
N GLU A 83 -12.78 20.40 7.88
CA GLU A 83 -14.14 19.98 7.52
C GLU A 83 -14.19 19.24 6.17
N ILE A 84 -13.42 19.68 5.17
CA ILE A 84 -13.30 19.00 3.88
C ILE A 84 -12.69 17.61 4.07
N ALA A 85 -11.58 17.51 4.81
CA ALA A 85 -10.91 16.23 5.06
C ALA A 85 -11.81 15.27 5.84
N ALA A 86 -12.54 15.75 6.85
CA ALA A 86 -13.49 14.96 7.62
C ALA A 86 -14.65 14.44 6.76
N ARG A 87 -15.22 15.30 5.89
CA ARG A 87 -16.28 14.90 4.95
C ARG A 87 -15.79 13.87 3.94
N TRP A 88 -14.59 14.05 3.41
CA TRP A 88 -13.97 13.08 2.52
C TRP A 88 -13.70 11.74 3.19
N PHE A 89 -13.20 11.77 4.43
CA PHE A 89 -12.97 10.58 5.23
C PHE A 89 -14.26 9.77 5.37
N ASP A 90 -15.33 10.40 5.86
CA ASP A 90 -16.61 9.74 6.10
C ASP A 90 -17.19 9.18 4.80
N GLY A 91 -17.21 9.98 3.72
CA GLY A 91 -17.73 9.54 2.44
C GLY A 91 -16.93 8.39 1.80
N LEU A 92 -15.61 8.40 1.91
CA LEU A 92 -14.77 7.32 1.36
C LEU A 92 -14.94 6.02 2.13
N VAL A 93 -14.95 6.08 3.47
CA VAL A 93 -15.14 4.91 4.34
C VAL A 93 -16.55 4.32 4.12
N ASN A 94 -17.58 5.17 4.07
CA ASN A 94 -18.97 4.77 3.88
C ASN A 94 -19.35 4.45 2.42
N ARG A 95 -18.38 4.45 1.50
CA ARG A 95 -18.59 4.12 0.07
C ARG A 95 -19.58 5.06 -0.63
N ASP A 96 -19.62 6.33 -0.22
CA ASP A 96 -20.40 7.36 -0.90
C ASP A 96 -19.82 7.63 -2.29
N SER A 97 -20.59 7.28 -3.32
CA SER A 97 -20.20 7.45 -4.72
C SER A 97 -19.99 8.92 -5.13
N GLY A 98 -20.71 9.87 -4.51
CA GLY A 98 -20.56 11.29 -4.77
C GLY A 98 -19.19 11.78 -4.30
N ILE A 99 -18.86 11.49 -3.05
CA ILE A 99 -17.57 11.84 -2.42
C ILE A 99 -16.41 11.11 -3.10
N THR A 100 -16.58 9.82 -3.39
CA THR A 100 -15.58 9.02 -4.10
C THR A 100 -15.25 9.69 -5.45
N ASN A 101 -16.26 9.96 -6.27
CA ASN A 101 -16.04 10.58 -7.58
C ASN A 101 -15.42 11.96 -7.46
N GLU A 102 -15.84 12.77 -6.48
CA GLU A 102 -15.25 14.08 -6.22
C GLU A 102 -13.74 13.97 -5.97
N VAL A 103 -13.33 13.18 -4.97
CA VAL A 103 -11.92 13.01 -4.59
C VAL A 103 -11.09 12.43 -5.76
N TYR A 104 -11.58 11.40 -6.45
CA TYR A 104 -10.85 10.82 -7.58
C TYR A 104 -10.84 11.67 -8.85
N SER A 105 -11.72 12.68 -8.95
CA SER A 105 -11.76 13.60 -10.09
C SER A 105 -10.97 14.89 -9.86
N VAL A 106 -10.45 15.11 -8.65
CA VAL A 106 -9.53 16.22 -8.37
C VAL A 106 -8.33 16.13 -9.31
N HIS A 107 -8.18 17.13 -10.18
CA HIS A 107 -7.11 17.24 -11.17
C HIS A 107 -6.22 18.47 -10.96
N SER A 108 -6.58 19.34 -10.01
CA SER A 108 -5.76 20.48 -9.59
C SER A 108 -4.44 20.02 -8.96
N ILE A 109 -4.46 18.88 -8.26
CA ILE A 109 -3.32 18.37 -7.50
C ILE A 109 -2.99 16.94 -7.94
N GLU A 110 -1.70 16.66 -8.00
CA GLU A 110 -1.18 15.31 -8.20
C GLU A 110 -0.97 14.62 -6.85
N PHE A 111 -1.61 13.47 -6.66
CA PHE A 111 -1.48 12.65 -5.45
C PHE A 111 -1.57 11.17 -5.78
N ASP A 112 -1.03 10.31 -4.91
CA ASP A 112 -1.04 8.87 -5.12
C ASP A 112 -2.45 8.28 -4.91
N ARG A 113 -3.15 8.06 -6.03
CA ARG A 113 -4.48 7.43 -6.04
C ARG A 113 -4.44 5.97 -5.61
N GLN A 114 -3.32 5.27 -5.78
CA GLN A 114 -3.18 3.90 -5.31
C GLN A 114 -3.00 3.86 -3.80
N GLU A 115 -2.23 4.80 -3.24
CA GLU A 115 -2.10 4.96 -1.79
C GLU A 115 -3.44 5.27 -1.13
N LEU A 116 -4.19 6.23 -1.66
CA LEU A 116 -5.55 6.51 -1.17
C LEU A 116 -6.44 5.25 -1.19
N ARG A 117 -6.41 4.48 -2.28
CA ARG A 117 -7.17 3.22 -2.39
C ARG A 117 -6.75 2.20 -1.34
N LYS A 118 -5.46 2.09 -1.04
CA LYS A 118 -4.95 1.17 -0.02
C LYS A 118 -5.44 1.58 1.37
N LEU A 119 -5.30 2.85 1.72
CA LEU A 119 -5.72 3.39 3.03
C LEU A 119 -7.23 3.20 3.26
N VAL A 120 -8.05 3.56 2.28
CA VAL A 120 -9.52 3.39 2.37
C VAL A 120 -9.90 1.92 2.53
N ARG A 121 -9.28 1.02 1.77
CA ARG A 121 -9.54 -0.43 1.90
C ARG A 121 -9.13 -0.97 3.26
N LYS A 122 -7.98 -0.56 3.80
CA LYS A 122 -7.49 -1.00 5.12
C LYS A 122 -8.51 -0.63 6.22
N VAL A 123 -9.00 0.61 6.19
CA VAL A 123 -10.03 1.07 7.15
C VAL A 123 -11.35 0.32 6.99
N GLN A 124 -11.81 0.10 5.75
CA GLN A 124 -13.05 -0.63 5.50
C GLN A 124 -12.97 -2.10 5.93
N LEU A 125 -11.85 -2.77 5.65
CA LEU A 125 -11.64 -4.17 6.04
C LEU A 125 -11.70 -4.32 7.57
N LEU A 126 -10.91 -3.52 8.29
CA LEU A 126 -10.88 -3.56 9.76
C LEU A 126 -12.20 -3.13 10.42
N GLN A 127 -13.05 -2.38 9.70
CA GLN A 127 -14.37 -1.97 10.20
C GLN A 127 -15.47 -3.00 9.91
N ASP A 128 -15.35 -3.73 8.80
CA ASP A 128 -16.30 -4.76 8.37
C ASP A 128 -15.97 -6.15 8.95
N GLU A 129 -14.78 -6.34 9.54
CA GLU A 129 -14.32 -7.59 10.16
C GLU A 129 -15.14 -7.91 11.43
N PRO A 130 -15.78 -9.09 11.53
CA PRO A 130 -16.58 -9.44 12.70
C PRO A 130 -15.66 -9.75 13.88
N ALA A 131 -15.91 -9.09 15.01
CA ALA A 131 -15.22 -9.28 16.28
C ALA A 131 -15.23 -10.75 16.73
N GLU A 132 -14.23 -11.54 16.33
CA GLU A 132 -13.98 -12.87 16.87
C GLU A 132 -12.77 -12.80 17.80
N MET A 133 -13.04 -13.01 19.10
CA MET A 133 -12.11 -13.20 20.23
C MET A 133 -11.56 -11.95 20.93
N GLU A 134 -11.81 -11.88 22.25
CA GLU A 134 -11.57 -10.72 23.12
C GLU A 134 -10.10 -10.30 23.29
N ASP A 135 -9.15 -11.21 23.05
CA ASP A 135 -7.71 -10.92 23.19
C ASP A 135 -7.09 -10.29 21.91
N GLU A 136 -7.72 -10.44 20.73
CA GLU A 136 -7.32 -9.80 19.47
C GLU A 136 -7.94 -8.39 19.30
N LEU A 137 -8.91 -8.03 20.16
CA LEU A 137 -9.63 -6.76 20.09
C LEU A 137 -8.74 -5.54 20.36
N ASP A 138 -7.78 -5.65 21.28
CA ASP A 138 -6.90 -4.52 21.63
C ASP A 138 -5.95 -4.20 20.47
N GLU A 139 -5.39 -5.23 19.82
CA GLU A 139 -4.49 -5.09 18.66
C GLU A 139 -5.25 -4.69 17.38
N GLU A 140 -6.41 -5.28 17.10
CA GLU A 140 -7.27 -4.86 15.98
C GLU A 140 -7.77 -3.42 16.14
N SER A 141 -8.14 -3.02 17.36
CA SER A 141 -8.56 -1.65 17.62
C SER A 141 -7.41 -0.67 17.44
N ALA A 142 -6.19 -1.03 17.86
CA ALA A 142 -4.99 -0.22 17.64
C ALA A 142 -4.66 -0.09 16.15
N ALA A 143 -4.73 -1.19 15.40
CA ALA A 143 -4.52 -1.21 13.95
C ALA A 143 -5.58 -0.38 13.20
N LEU A 144 -6.84 -0.45 13.64
CA LEU A 144 -7.94 0.36 13.11
C LEU A 144 -7.72 1.84 13.41
N VAL A 145 -7.35 2.19 14.63
CA VAL A 145 -7.06 3.58 15.02
C VAL A 145 -5.87 4.12 14.22
N GLY A 146 -4.80 3.35 14.07
CA GLY A 146 -3.63 3.70 13.25
C GLY A 146 -4.00 3.91 11.78
N SER A 147 -4.81 3.02 11.21
CA SER A 147 -5.27 3.11 9.81
C SER A 147 -6.17 4.32 9.58
N LYS A 148 -7.08 4.62 10.53
CA LYS A 148 -7.90 5.83 10.48
C LYS A 148 -7.04 7.09 10.57
N LYS A 149 -6.06 7.13 11.48
CA LYS A 149 -5.12 8.25 11.62
C LYS A 149 -4.31 8.50 10.34
N ALA A 150 -3.82 7.43 9.70
CA ALA A 150 -3.10 7.52 8.43
C ALA A 150 -3.97 8.08 7.29
N LEU A 151 -5.21 7.59 7.15
CA LEU A 151 -6.15 8.12 6.16
C LEU A 151 -6.51 9.59 6.42
N THR A 152 -6.75 9.96 7.68
CA THR A 152 -7.04 11.36 8.06
C THR A 152 -5.89 12.28 7.70
N ARG A 153 -4.64 11.93 8.04
CA ARG A 153 -3.45 12.72 7.69
C ARG A 153 -3.28 12.88 6.18
N PHE A 154 -3.46 11.80 5.42
CA PHE A 154 -3.40 11.85 3.96
C PHE A 154 -4.43 12.83 3.38
N LEU A 155 -5.69 12.73 3.81
CA LEU A 155 -6.77 13.60 3.33
C LEU A 155 -6.58 15.06 3.76
N HIS A 156 -6.02 15.27 4.94
CA HIS A 156 -5.68 16.58 5.45
C HIS A 156 -4.61 17.26 4.58
N SER A 157 -3.53 16.54 4.26
CA SER A 157 -2.49 17.03 3.35
C SER A 157 -3.04 17.36 1.96
N LEU A 158 -4.01 16.58 1.48
CA LEU A 158 -4.66 16.80 0.19
C LEU A 158 -5.57 18.04 0.22
N ALA A 159 -6.31 18.24 1.31
CA ALA A 159 -7.17 19.42 1.50
C ALA A 159 -6.35 20.71 1.62
N MET A 160 -5.19 20.66 2.28
CA MET A 160 -4.28 21.80 2.36
C MET A 160 -3.71 22.19 0.99
N GLN A 161 -3.31 21.21 0.18
CA GLN A 161 -2.83 21.46 -1.19
C GLN A 161 -3.93 22.05 -2.08
N LEU A 162 -5.22 21.78 -1.80
CA LEU A 162 -6.34 22.39 -2.52
C LEU A 162 -6.57 23.86 -2.13
N ALA A 163 -6.32 24.22 -0.89
CA ALA A 163 -6.55 25.57 -0.39
C ALA A 163 -5.42 26.55 -0.74
N THR A 164 -4.30 26.05 -1.24
CA THR A 164 -3.11 26.85 -1.62
C THR A 164 -3.07 27.24 -3.10
N GLU A 165 -4.05 26.80 -3.91
CA GLU A 165 -4.36 27.33 -5.26
C GLU A 165 -5.37 28.48 -5.21
#